data_AF-A0AAF0CRN8-F1
#
_entry.id   AF-A0AAF0CRN8-F1
#
_cell.length_a   1.000
_cell.length_b   1.000
_cell.length_c   1.000
_cell.angle_alpha   90.00
_cell.angle_beta   90.00
_cell.angle_gamma   90.00
#
_symmetry.space_group_name_H-M   'P 1'
#
loop_
_entity.id
_entity.type
_entity.pdbx_description
1 polymer ?
#
loop_
_entity_poly.entity_id
_entity_poly.type
_entity_poly.pdbx_seq_one_letter_code
_entity_poly.pdbx_strand_id
1 'polypeptide(L)'
;MKQGLSSDTFGHRYCELHGITTDRFASHFFARCLHPHARPIAPLIKLFNRQFFASDFDTVADIAGCRSLQEMHAAIAEYRYHPYNRGWARDWLRIRISSRRIMRHGRQFFRSRSSGLAPVSG
;
A
#
# COMPACT_ATOMS: atom_id res chain seq x y z
N MET A 1 5.62 -16.52 7.93
CA MET A 1 7.04 -16.13 8.00
C MET A 1 7.10 -14.61 7.97
N LYS A 2 7.45 -13.96 9.10
CA LYS A 2 7.53 -12.49 9.22
C LYS A 2 8.90 -12.05 8.69
N GLN A 3 8.99 -11.65 7.41
CA GLN A 3 10.19 -10.95 6.97
C GLN A 3 10.22 -9.60 7.69
N GLY A 4 11.18 -9.44 8.60
CA GLY A 4 11.43 -8.18 9.28
C GLY A 4 11.71 -7.12 8.22
N LEU A 5 10.85 -6.10 8.17
CA LEU A 5 11.06 -4.96 7.28
C LEU A 5 12.40 -4.33 7.64
N SER A 6 13.39 -4.48 6.77
CA SER A 6 14.69 -3.81 6.90
C SER A 6 14.46 -2.30 6.99
N SER A 7 15.30 -1.58 7.73
CA SER A 7 15.14 -0.13 7.97
C SER A 7 15.12 0.73 6.68
N ASP A 8 15.59 0.19 5.55
CA ASP A 8 15.56 0.89 4.26
C ASP A 8 14.30 0.62 3.40
N THR A 9 13.36 -0.21 3.87
CA THR A 9 12.14 -0.47 3.10
C THR A 9 11.08 0.61 3.31
N PHE A 10 10.23 0.78 2.30
CA PHE A 10 9.12 1.73 2.33
C PHE A 10 8.24 1.54 3.55
N GLY A 11 7.86 0.30 3.88
CA GLY A 11 6.94 0.02 4.97
C GLY A 11 7.53 0.38 6.33
N HIS A 12 8.83 0.18 6.56
CA HIS A 12 9.49 0.54 7.82
C HIS A 12 9.45 2.05 8.02
N ARG A 13 9.89 2.81 7.02
CA ARG A 13 9.91 4.27 7.09
C ARG A 13 8.52 4.89 7.11
N TYR A 14 7.58 4.30 6.39
CA TYR A 14 6.18 4.71 6.47
C TYR A 14 5.65 4.56 7.90
N CYS A 15 6.00 3.46 8.57
CA CYS A 15 5.64 3.23 9.96
C CYS A 15 6.25 4.29 10.90
N GLU A 16 7.55 4.58 10.75
CA GLU A 16 8.24 5.62 11.51
C GLU A 16 7.58 7.00 11.33
N LEU A 17 7.33 7.40 10.07
CA LEU A 17 6.76 8.70 9.73
C LEU A 17 5.31 8.88 10.20
N HIS A 18 4.59 7.79 10.37
CA HIS A 18 3.22 7.80 10.86
C HIS A 18 3.08 7.36 12.33
N GLY A 19 4.18 7.04 13.02
CA GLY A 19 4.17 6.57 14.40
C GLY A 19 3.35 5.28 14.60
N ILE A 20 3.33 4.39 13.61
CA ILE A 20 2.57 3.13 13.67
C ILE A 20 3.51 1.92 13.71
N THR A 21 3.02 0.78 14.19
CA THR A 21 3.76 -0.49 14.13
C THR A 21 3.64 -1.14 12.76
N THR A 22 4.62 -1.99 12.42
CA THR A 22 4.62 -2.78 11.17
C THR A 22 3.40 -3.68 11.03
N ASP A 23 2.85 -4.18 12.14
CA ASP A 23 1.60 -4.96 12.16
C ASP A 23 0.38 -4.13 11.70
N ARG A 24 0.37 -2.83 12.02
CA ARG A 24 -0.69 -1.90 11.60
C ARG A 24 -0.48 -1.31 10.21
N PHE A 25 0.70 -1.46 9.63
CA PHE A 25 1.04 -0.93 8.30
C PHE A 25 0.00 -1.31 7.27
N ALA A 26 -0.27 -2.62 7.12
CA ALA A 26 -1.09 -3.13 6.03
C ALA A 26 -2.50 -2.55 6.08
N SER A 27 -3.13 -2.58 7.27
CA SER A 27 -4.48 -2.03 7.47
C SER A 27 -4.53 -0.52 7.29
N HIS A 28 -3.54 0.21 7.82
CA HIS A 28 -3.50 1.67 7.74
C HIS A 28 -3.24 2.16 6.31
N PHE A 29 -2.25 1.58 5.63
CA PHE A 29 -1.90 1.93 4.26
C PHE A 29 -2.99 1.53 3.27
N PHE A 30 -3.60 0.35 3.45
CA PHE A 30 -4.77 -0.08 2.68
C PHE A 30 -5.90 0.94 2.78
N ALA A 31 -6.29 1.34 4.00
CA ALA A 31 -7.40 2.28 4.21
C ALA A 31 -7.15 3.68 3.59
N ARG A 32 -5.89 4.12 3.48
CA ARG A 32 -5.51 5.38 2.82
C ARG A 32 -5.49 5.26 1.30
N CYS A 33 -5.09 4.09 0.78
CA CYS A 33 -5.02 3.84 -0.65
C CYS A 33 -6.38 3.45 -1.25
N LEU A 34 -7.29 2.90 -0.43
CA LEU A 34 -8.63 2.52 -0.82
C LEU A 34 -9.44 3.73 -1.33
N HIS A 35 -10.20 3.54 -2.40
CA HIS A 35 -11.08 4.58 -2.95
C HIS A 35 -12.07 5.11 -1.90
N PRO A 36 -12.37 6.43 -1.85
CA PRO A 36 -13.14 7.03 -0.75
C PRO A 36 -14.54 6.43 -0.58
N HIS A 37 -15.22 6.19 -1.70
CA HIS A 37 -16.55 5.59 -1.73
C HIS A 37 -16.54 4.12 -1.30
N ALA A 38 -15.40 3.44 -1.41
CA ALA A 38 -15.23 2.06 -0.97
C ALA A 38 -14.88 1.93 0.52
N ARG A 39 -14.43 3.02 1.18
CA ARG A 39 -14.09 3.02 2.62
C ARG A 39 -15.26 2.63 3.53
N PRO A 40 -16.48 3.19 3.38
CA PRO A 40 -17.61 2.79 4.21
C PRO A 40 -18.12 1.38 3.88
N ILE A 41 -17.92 0.90 2.65
CA ILE A 41 -18.44 -0.40 2.18
C ILE A 41 -17.45 -1.55 2.49
N ALA A 42 -16.15 -1.24 2.64
CA ALA A 42 -15.11 -2.22 2.95
C ALA A 42 -15.38 -3.12 4.17
N PRO A 43 -15.83 -2.61 5.34
CA PRO A 43 -16.13 -3.49 6.48
C PRO A 43 -17.28 -4.46 6.17
N LEU A 44 -18.29 -4.02 5.40
CA LEU A 44 -19.40 -4.86 4.98
C LEU A 44 -18.93 -5.97 4.04
N ILE A 45 -18.12 -5.63 3.03
CA ILE A 45 -17.56 -6.61 2.10
C ILE A 45 -16.65 -7.60 2.80
N LYS A 46 -15.84 -7.15 3.77
CA LYS A 46 -14.99 -8.03 4.56
C LYS A 46 -15.79 -9.05 5.38
N LEU A 47 -17.02 -8.70 5.77
CA LEU A 47 -17.93 -9.61 6.47
C LEU A 47 -18.47 -10.70 5.53
N PHE A 48 -18.85 -10.33 4.30
CA PHE A 48 -19.41 -11.27 3.32
C PHE A 48 -18.36 -12.08 2.54
N ASN A 49 -17.19 -11.49 2.29
CA ASN A 49 -16.11 -12.13 1.54
C ASN A 49 -14.75 -11.63 2.04
N ARG A 50 -14.16 -12.38 2.99
CA ARG A 50 -12.83 -12.09 3.54
C ARG A 50 -11.71 -12.16 2.49
N GLN A 51 -11.88 -12.98 1.45
CA GLN A 51 -10.90 -13.13 0.37
C GLN A 51 -10.97 -12.00 -0.66
N PHE A 52 -12.03 -11.19 -0.65
CA PHE A 52 -12.21 -10.10 -1.60
C PHE A 52 -10.99 -9.18 -1.61
N PHE A 53 -10.47 -8.78 -0.44
CA PHE A 53 -9.31 -7.89 -0.32
C PHE A 53 -7.95 -8.60 -0.24
N ALA A 54 -7.89 -9.93 -0.36
CA ALA A 54 -6.64 -10.68 -0.18
C ALA A 54 -5.53 -10.17 -1.12
N SER A 55 -5.82 -10.08 -2.43
CA SER A 55 -4.85 -9.56 -3.41
C SER A 55 -4.46 -8.10 -3.16
N ASP A 56 -5.35 -7.27 -2.59
CA ASP A 56 -4.97 -5.90 -2.20
C ASP A 56 -3.99 -5.91 -1.02
N PHE A 57 -4.21 -6.77 -0.02
CA PHE A 57 -3.30 -6.91 1.11
C PHE A 57 -1.95 -7.50 0.73
N ASP A 58 -1.91 -8.48 -0.18
CA ASP A 58 -0.68 -9.05 -0.73
C ASP A 58 0.15 -7.96 -1.42
N THR A 59 -0.48 -7.17 -2.29
CA THR A 59 0.20 -6.04 -2.93
C THR A 59 0.66 -4.97 -1.94
N VAL A 60 -0.11 -4.71 -0.89
CA VAL A 60 0.36 -3.81 0.18
C VAL A 60 1.60 -4.38 0.88
N ALA A 61 1.67 -5.69 1.09
CA ALA A 61 2.87 -6.34 1.64
C ALA A 61 4.08 -6.22 0.69
N ASP A 62 3.88 -6.42 -0.61
CA ASP A 62 4.93 -6.25 -1.62
C ASP A 62 5.46 -4.81 -1.64
N ILE A 63 4.54 -3.84 -1.62
CA ILE A 63 4.88 -2.41 -1.55
C ILE A 63 5.66 -2.08 -0.28
N ALA A 64 5.36 -2.74 0.84
CA ALA A 64 6.07 -2.55 2.10
C ALA A 64 7.57 -2.89 1.97
N GLY A 65 7.90 -3.84 1.10
CA GLY A 65 9.27 -4.29 0.83
C GLY A 65 10.05 -3.40 -0.15
N CYS A 66 9.37 -2.56 -0.94
CA CYS A 66 10.02 -1.74 -1.96
C CYS A 66 11.03 -0.74 -1.36
N ARG A 67 12.19 -0.62 -1.98
CA ARG A 67 13.28 0.30 -1.62
C ARG A 67 13.41 1.48 -2.58
N SER A 68 12.70 1.44 -3.71
CA SER A 68 12.72 2.49 -4.73
C SER A 68 11.33 2.72 -5.35
N LEU A 69 11.17 3.87 -6.02
CA LEU A 69 9.97 4.13 -6.83
C LEU A 69 9.83 3.15 -7.99
N GLN A 70 10.94 2.66 -8.54
CA GLN A 70 10.95 1.73 -9.66
C GLN A 70 10.41 0.36 -9.24
N GLU A 71 10.85 -0.15 -8.08
CA GLU A 71 10.30 -1.39 -7.50
C GLU A 71 8.81 -1.24 -7.18
N MET A 72 8.41 -0.09 -6.63
CA MET A 72 6.99 0.18 -6.36
C MET A 72 6.15 0.22 -7.65
N HIS A 73 6.70 0.78 -8.74
CA HIS A 73 6.07 0.74 -10.07
C HIS A 73 5.91 -0.70 -10.57
N ALA A 74 6.93 -1.54 -10.40
CA ALA A 74 6.88 -2.94 -10.79
C ALA A 74 5.81 -3.72 -10.02
N ALA A 75 5.77 -3.59 -8.69
CA ALA A 75 4.75 -4.21 -7.84
C ALA A 75 3.32 -3.77 -8.22
N ILE A 76 3.13 -2.48 -8.55
CA ILE A 76 1.85 -1.97 -9.03
C ILE A 76 1.48 -2.55 -10.41
N ALA A 77 2.45 -2.70 -11.31
CA ALA A 77 2.20 -3.29 -12.62
C ALA A 77 1.75 -4.75 -12.46
N GLU A 78 2.45 -5.53 -11.65
CA GLU A 78 2.10 -6.92 -11.33
C GLU A 78 0.68 -7.03 -10.73
N TYR A 79 0.35 -6.20 -9.74
CA TYR A 79 -1.01 -6.11 -9.19
C TYR A 79 -2.07 -5.84 -10.27
N ARG A 80 -1.81 -4.95 -11.22
CA ARG A 80 -2.77 -4.61 -12.27
C ARG A 80 -2.98 -5.73 -13.28
N TYR A 81 -1.96 -6.54 -13.54
CA TYR A 81 -2.05 -7.65 -14.49
C TYR A 81 -2.49 -8.97 -13.85
N HIS A 82 -2.48 -9.05 -12.51
CA HIS A 82 -2.86 -10.22 -11.74
C HIS A 82 -4.29 -10.69 -12.07
N PRO A 83 -4.51 -11.98 -12.41
CA PRO A 83 -5.80 -12.47 -12.88
C PRO A 83 -6.92 -12.33 -11.84
N TYR A 84 -6.61 -12.42 -10.55
CA TYR A 84 -7.57 -12.23 -9.46
C TYR A 84 -8.02 -10.77 -9.23
N ASN A 85 -7.37 -9.82 -9.91
CA ASN A 85 -7.79 -8.42 -9.94
C ASN A 85 -8.64 -8.06 -11.17
N ARG A 86 -9.00 -9.07 -11.98
CA ARG A 86 -9.96 -8.95 -13.08
C ARG A 86 -11.30 -9.54 -12.64
N GLY A 87 -12.38 -8.77 -12.77
CA GLY A 87 -13.72 -9.24 -12.41
C GLY A 87 -14.73 -8.10 -12.37
N TRP A 88 -15.95 -8.38 -12.85
CA TRP A 88 -16.98 -7.36 -13.09
C TRP A 88 -17.23 -6.50 -11.84
N ALA A 89 -17.34 -7.07 -10.64
CA ALA A 89 -17.55 -6.30 -9.41
C ALA A 89 -16.39 -5.35 -9.05
N ARG A 90 -15.13 -5.74 -9.26
CA ARG A 90 -13.96 -4.89 -8.97
C ARG A 90 -13.80 -3.78 -9.99
N ASP A 91 -14.06 -4.08 -11.26
CA ASP A 91 -13.92 -3.12 -12.36
C ASP A 91 -15.09 -2.13 -12.41
N TRP A 92 -16.31 -2.56 -12.07
CA TRP A 92 -17.49 -1.70 -12.07
C TRP A 92 -17.63 -0.86 -10.79
N LEU A 93 -17.37 -1.43 -9.60
CA LEU A 93 -17.56 -0.72 -8.33
C LEU A 93 -16.28 0.00 -7.84
N ARG A 94 -15.12 -0.25 -8.47
CA ARG A 94 -13.80 0.35 -8.12
C ARG A 94 -13.44 0.19 -6.64
N ILE A 95 -13.85 -0.93 -6.04
CA ILE A 95 -13.59 -1.28 -4.64
C ILE A 95 -12.19 -1.92 -4.57
N ARG A 96 -11.16 -1.11 -4.82
CA ARG A 96 -9.76 -1.52 -4.84
C ARG A 96 -8.83 -0.42 -4.34
N ILE A 97 -7.59 -0.76 -4.00
CA ILE A 97 -6.57 0.25 -3.71
C ILE A 97 -6.23 1.04 -4.98
N SER A 98 -6.04 2.35 -4.83
CA SER A 98 -5.73 3.24 -5.96
C SER A 98 -4.23 3.27 -6.22
N SER A 99 -3.78 2.72 -7.35
CA SER A 99 -2.37 2.80 -7.77
C SER A 99 -1.85 4.24 -7.82
N ARG A 100 -2.69 5.21 -8.19
CA ARG A 100 -2.34 6.64 -8.15
C ARG A 100 -2.04 7.13 -6.73
N ARG A 101 -2.79 6.67 -5.73
CA ARG A 101 -2.57 7.04 -4.32
C ARG A 101 -1.33 6.36 -3.76
N ILE A 102 -1.12 5.09 -4.08
CA ILE A 102 0.10 4.36 -3.74
C ILE A 102 1.30 5.15 -4.28
N MET A 103 1.28 5.51 -5.56
CA MET A 103 2.34 6.32 -6.17
C MET A 103 2.50 7.72 -5.59
N ARG A 104 1.40 8.37 -5.19
CA ARG A 104 1.48 9.68 -4.51
C ARG A 104 2.22 9.56 -3.18
N HIS A 105 1.89 8.54 -2.39
CA HIS A 105 2.61 8.26 -1.15
C HIS A 105 4.07 7.92 -1.46
N GLY A 106 4.34 6.94 -2.33
CA GLY A 106 5.69 6.58 -2.76
C GLY A 106 6.53 7.77 -3.19
N ARG A 107 6.01 8.65 -4.06
CA ARG A 107 6.74 9.83 -4.54
C ARG A 107 7.06 10.82 -3.43
N GLN A 108 6.12 11.04 -2.51
CA GLN A 108 6.36 11.91 -1.36
C GLN A 108 7.52 11.36 -0.50
N PHE A 109 7.55 10.05 -0.27
CA PHE A 109 8.54 9.40 0.59
C PHE A 109 9.91 9.19 -0.07
N PHE A 110 9.97 8.76 -1.32
CA PHE A 110 11.24 8.56 -2.02
C PHE A 110 11.88 9.88 -2.46
N ARG A 111 11.08 10.92 -2.73
CA ARG A 111 11.63 12.27 -3.00
C ARG A 111 12.27 12.86 -1.75
N SER A 112 11.70 12.67 -0.55
CA SER A 112 12.34 13.12 0.69
C SER A 112 13.65 12.37 0.98
N ARG A 113 13.82 11.12 0.50
CA ARG A 113 15.09 10.39 0.58
C ARG A 113 16.15 10.95 -0.37
N SER A 114 15.77 11.32 -1.60
CA SER A 114 16.70 11.93 -2.57
C SER A 114 17.06 13.38 -2.24
N SER A 115 16.20 14.07 -1.48
CA SER A 115 16.33 15.50 -1.17
C SER A 115 16.90 15.80 0.22
N GLY A 116 17.28 14.79 1.02
CA GLY A 116 17.98 15.02 2.29
C GLY A 116 19.45 14.57 2.22
N LEU A 117 20.47 15.39 2.48
CA LEU A 117 20.55 16.54 3.40
C LEU A 117 19.73 16.30 4.68
N ALA A 118 20.45 15.87 5.71
CA ALA A 118 20.00 15.48 7.04
C ALA A 118 18.77 16.24 7.56
N PRO A 119 17.86 15.57 8.30
CA PRO A 119 16.98 16.29 9.20
C PRO A 119 17.86 16.94 10.28
N VAL A 120 17.83 18.27 10.36
CA VAL A 120 18.29 19.00 11.52
C VAL A 120 17.50 18.51 12.73
N SER A 121 18.21 17.94 13.69
CA SER A 121 17.72 17.74 15.04
C SER A 121 17.40 19.10 15.65
N GLY A 122 16.18 19.25 16.16
CA GLY A 122 15.73 20.34 17.00
C GLY A 122 14.72 19.80 17.99
#